data_AF-A0A398DGG5-F1
#
_entry.id   AF-A0A398DGG5-F1
#
_cell.length_a   1.000
_cell.length_b   1.000
_cell.length_c   1.000
_cell.angle_alpha   90.00
_cell.angle_beta   90.00
_cell.angle_gamma   90.00
#
_symmetry.space_group_name_H-M   'P 1'
#
loop_
_entity.id
_entity.type
_entity.pdbx_description
1 polymer ?
#
loop_
_entity_poly.entity_id
_entity_poly.type
_entity_poly.pdbx_seq_one_letter_code
_entity_poly.pdbx_strand_id
1 'polypeptide(L)' 'GWCRKTKALLQELGVGYDYVDVDDQEGGNKELAKQEVLKWNPACSFPTIVLDDKDCVVGFQEDKIRELAAE' A
#
# COMPACT_ATOMS: atom_id res chain seq x y z
N GLY A 1 1.30 -13.57 -4.26
CA GLY A 1 1.40 -12.69 -3.09
C GLY A 1 0.38 -11.57 -3.17
N TRP A 2 -0.05 -11.05 -2.03
CA TRP A 2 -1.10 -10.02 -1.94
C TRP A 2 -0.69 -8.69 -2.59
N CYS A 3 0.57 -8.24 -2.42
CA CYS A 3 1.07 -7.01 -3.07
C CYS A 3 0.95 -7.03 -4.59
N ARG A 4 1.18 -8.18 -5.24
CA ARG A 4 1.07 -8.30 -6.70
C ARG A 4 -0.39 -8.18 -7.16
N LYS A 5 -1.33 -8.75 -6.40
CA LYS A 5 -2.77 -8.63 -6.69
C LYS A 5 -3.24 -7.18 -6.55
N THR A 6 -2.82 -6.49 -5.48
CA THR A 6 -3.11 -5.06 -5.30
C THR A 6 -2.60 -4.22 -6.48
N LYS A 7 -1.33 -4.38 -6.87
CA LYS A 7 -0.75 -3.63 -8.01
C LYS A 7 -1.49 -3.89 -9.32
N ALA A 8 -1.85 -5.15 -9.58
CA ALA A 8 -2.63 -5.51 -10.77
C ALA A 8 -4.02 -4.87 -10.77
N LEU A 9 -4.70 -4.87 -9.62
CA LEU A 9 -6.01 -4.23 -9.47
C LEU A 9 -5.93 -2.71 -9.69
N LEU A 10 -4.95 -2.03 -9.07
CA LEU A 10 -4.76 -0.58 -9.26
C LEU A 10 -4.48 -0.24 -10.72
N GLN A 11 -3.70 -1.07 -11.41
CA GLN A 11 -3.44 -0.92 -12.84
C GLN A 11 -4.68 -1.18 -13.70
N GLU A 12 -5.50 -2.18 -13.36
CA GLU A 12 -6.79 -2.46 -14.02
C GLU A 12 -7.77 -1.29 -13.88
N LEU A 13 -7.80 -0.66 -12.70
CA LEU A 13 -8.62 0.51 -12.41
C LEU A 13 -8.11 1.78 -13.09
N GLY A 14 -6.88 1.77 -13.65
CA GLY A 14 -6.30 2.92 -14.32
C GLY A 14 -5.92 4.06 -13.39
N VAL A 15 -5.80 3.80 -12.08
CA VAL A 15 -5.47 4.82 -11.08
C VAL A 15 -3.95 5.02 -11.05
N GLY A 16 -3.51 6.28 -10.93
CA GLY A 16 -2.12 6.59 -10.65
C GLY A 16 -1.78 6.23 -9.21
N TYR A 17 -0.78 5.36 -9.01
CA TYR A 17 -0.30 4.99 -7.68
C TYR A 17 1.22 4.97 -7.64
N ASP A 18 1.76 5.29 -6.49
CA ASP A 18 3.17 5.08 -6.17
C ASP A 18 3.31 3.86 -5.25
N TYR A 19 4.40 3.10 -5.41
CA TYR A 19 4.67 1.96 -4.54
C TYR A 19 6.14 1.95 -4.12
N VAL A 20 6.37 1.64 -2.86
CA VAL A 20 7.69 1.39 -2.31
C VAL A 20 7.81 -0.09 -2.00
N ASP A 21 8.79 -0.75 -2.61
CA ASP A 21 9.13 -2.12 -2.27
C ASP A 21 10.11 -2.13 -1.10
N VAL A 22 9.60 -2.36 0.11
CA VAL A 22 10.40 -2.33 1.34
C VAL A 22 11.44 -3.46 1.37
N ASP A 23 11.24 -4.52 0.58
CA ASP A 23 12.21 -5.61 0.49
C ASP A 23 13.46 -5.17 -0.30
N ASP A 24 13.25 -4.37 -1.35
CA ASP A 24 14.30 -3.77 -2.19
C ASP A 24 15.09 -2.65 -1.48
N GLN A 25 14.55 -2.07 -0.41
CA GLN A 25 15.25 -1.04 0.36
C GLN A 25 16.31 -1.64 1.30
N GLU A 26 17.45 -0.95 1.42
CA GLU A 26 18.57 -1.35 2.29
C GLU A 26 18.82 -0.35 3.43
N GLY A 27 19.39 -0.84 4.54
CA GLY A 27 19.83 -0.03 5.66
C GLY A 27 18.75 0.89 6.23
N GLY A 28 19.06 2.18 6.35
CA GLY A 28 18.18 3.20 6.95
C GLY A 28 16.90 3.46 6.16
N ASN A 29 16.91 3.30 4.83
CA ASN A 29 15.71 3.51 4.00
C ASN A 29 14.63 2.47 4.30
N LYS A 30 15.03 1.22 4.55
CA LYS A 30 14.11 0.15 4.93
C LYS A 30 13.41 0.45 6.26
N GLU A 31 14.16 1.00 7.21
CA GLU A 31 13.64 1.35 8.53
C GLU A 31 12.67 2.52 8.46
N LEU A 32 12.97 3.55 7.66
CA LEU A 32 12.06 4.67 7.39
C LEU A 32 10.76 4.20 6.73
N ALA A 33 10.84 3.36 5.69
CA ALA A 33 9.64 2.84 5.03
C ALA A 33 8.78 2.01 6.00
N LYS A 34 9.40 1.19 6.87
CA LYS A 34 8.68 0.46 7.92
C LYS A 34 8.05 1.39 8.97
N GLN A 35 8.74 2.46 9.36
CA GLN A 35 8.21 3.46 10.30
C GLN A 35 6.96 4.13 9.74
N GLU A 36 6.94 4.50 8.45
CA GLU A 36 5.71 5.03 7.84
C GLU A 36 4.61 3.99 7.82
N VAL A 37 4.90 2.76 7.40
CA VAL A 37 3.90 1.68 7.43
C VAL A 37 3.36 1.46 8.84
N LEU A 38 4.20 1.55 9.89
CA LEU A 38 3.79 1.40 11.28
C LEU A 38 2.84 2.51 11.77
N LYS A 39 2.97 3.74 11.24
CA LYS A 39 2.05 4.84 11.58
C LYS A 39 0.62 4.55 11.11
N TRP A 40 0.50 3.92 9.94
CA TRP A 40 -0.79 3.55 9.35
C TRP A 40 -1.29 2.19 9.83
N ASN A 41 -0.36 1.24 9.97
CA ASN A 41 -0.61 -0.15 10.25
C ASN A 41 0.35 -0.66 11.33
N PRO A 42 -0.07 -0.67 12.60
CA PRO A 42 0.78 -1.13 13.70
C PRO A 42 1.13 -2.64 13.59
N ALA A 43 0.39 -3.42 12.79
CA ALA A 43 0.73 -4.81 12.51
C ALA A 43 1.84 -4.97 11.45
N CYS A 44 2.36 -3.86 10.89
CA CYS A 44 3.43 -3.81 9.88
C CYS A 44 3.25 -4.85 8.77
N SER A 45 2.01 -5.01 8.30
CA SER A 45 1.61 -6.03 7.35
C SER A 45 1.54 -5.47 5.94
N PHE A 46 1.87 -6.30 4.95
CA PHE A 46 1.92 -5.88 3.55
C PHE A 46 0.90 -6.66 2.70
N PRO A 47 0.24 -6.00 1.73
CA PRO A 47 0.35 -4.59 1.36
C PRO A 47 -0.37 -3.67 2.35
N THR A 48 0.18 -2.48 2.59
CA THR A 48 -0.53 -1.36 3.22
C THR A 48 -0.62 -0.25 2.18
N ILE A 49 -1.83 0.22 1.91
CA ILE A 49 -2.12 1.24 0.91
C ILE A 49 -2.59 2.47 1.67
N VAL A 50 -2.02 3.62 1.39
CA VAL A 50 -2.38 4.90 2.02
C VAL A 50 -3.00 5.78 0.95
N LEU A 51 -4.10 6.44 1.27
CA LEU A 51 -4.85 7.28 0.36
C LEU A 51 -4.89 8.71 0.88
N ASP A 52 -4.37 9.63 0.07
CA ASP A 52 -4.32 11.07 0.34
C ASP A 52 -3.75 11.44 1.72
N ASP A 53 -2.88 10.59 2.28
CA ASP A 53 -2.39 10.70 3.67
C ASP A 53 -3.53 10.90 4.70
N LYS A 54 -4.71 10.33 4.44
CA LYS A 54 -5.91 10.43 5.28
C LYS A 54 -6.46 9.07 5.69
N ASP A 55 -6.56 8.13 4.75
CA ASP A 55 -7.07 6.79 5.01
C ASP A 55 -6.05 5.72 4.65
N CYS A 56 -6.20 4.52 5.21
CA CYS A 56 -5.36 3.40 4.85
C CYS A 56 -6.15 2.08 4.73
N VAL A 57 -5.64 1.22 3.86
CA VAL A 57 -6.15 -0.12 3.62
C VAL A 57 -5.03 -1.11 3.90
N VAL A 58 -5.24 -1.92 4.93
CA VAL A 58 -4.33 -3.01 5.29
C VAL A 58 -4.78 -4.29 4.61
N GLY A 59 -3.87 -4.91 3.87
CA GLY A 59 -4.10 -6.13 3.12
C GLY A 59 -4.71 -5.90 1.73
N PHE A 60 -5.01 -6.99 1.03
CA PHE A 60 -5.72 -6.93 -0.25
C PHE A 60 -7.23 -6.91 0.01
N GLN A 61 -7.83 -5.73 -0.03
CA GLN A 61 -9.29 -5.54 0.09
C GLN A 61 -9.82 -4.97 -1.22
N GLU A 62 -10.24 -5.85 -2.13
CA GLU A 62 -10.66 -5.48 -3.49
C GLU A 62 -11.80 -4.44 -3.48
N ASP A 63 -12.88 -4.68 -2.73
CA ASP A 63 -14.00 -3.74 -2.60
C ASP A 63 -13.55 -2.35 -2.18
N LYS A 64 -12.77 -2.26 -1.09
CA LYS A 64 -12.31 -0.98 -0.56
C LYS A 64 -11.41 -0.26 -1.57
N ILE A 65 -10.49 -0.98 -2.22
CA ILE A 65 -9.61 -0.40 -3.25
C ILE A 65 -10.42 0.12 -4.45
N ARG A 66 -11.47 -0.60 -4.87
CA ARG A 66 -12.35 -0.19 -5.97
C ARG A 66 -13.19 1.02 -5.63
N GLU A 67 -13.73 1.06 -4.42
CA GLU A 67 -14.49 2.21 -3.91
C GLU A 67 -13.62 3.46 -3.92
N LEU A 68 -12.41 3.35 -3.38
CA LEU A 68 -11.46 4.45 -3.30
C LEU A 68 -10.92 4.90 -4.65
N ALA A 69 -10.84 4.00 -5.62
CA ALA A 69 -10.46 4.31 -6.99
C ALA A 69 -11.56 5.02 -7.80
N ALA A 70 -12.81 4.97 -7.32
CA ALA A 70 -13.97 5.53 -8.00
C ALA A 70 -14.33 6.95 -7.54
N GLU A 71 -13.66 7.48 -6.50
CA GLU A 71 -13.87 8.83 -5.95
C GLU A 71 -12.99 9.90 -6.60
#